data_AF-W7UK37-F1
#
_entry.id   AF-W7UK37-F1
#
_cell.length_a   1.000
_cell.length_b   1.000
_cell.length_c   1.000
_cell.angle_alpha   90.00
_cell.angle_beta   90.00
_cell.angle_gamma   90.00
#
_symmetry.space_group_name_H-M   'P 1'
#
loop_
_entity.id
_entity.type
_entity.pdbx_description
1 polymer ?
#
loop_
_entity_poly.entity_id
_entity_poly.type
_entity_poly.pdbx_seq_one_letter_code
_entity_poly.pdbx_strand_id
1 'polypeptide(L)'
;MSNAREEYKKALIGEASPYGNARNYKRKSLMKIGILLHIFADTTAHQMFSGFKSDVNNVKLIKVINNHTGMDETSKYRGNIVKSLEKLKSYFVGIHPVGHMMIAHIPDYTHLTFTMEYTDAKDRVDQYVCNNTDKFIDRSKQILNYLLSCRELDMISDSGWNSCSAKLQDCFLTDISKCSDTKEMVRILIPKWSSTGERYYYSSEEIKKGFVLQSIVFENTEDDISAALEEVPEELRPLSSTHASDDFYLFNVCAEEVLIDLYGAKPRS
;
A
#
# COMPACT_ATOMS: atom_id res chain seq x y z
N MET A 1 8.11 21.06 -0.30
CA MET A 1 7.75 20.43 -1.59
C MET A 1 8.81 20.57 -2.68
N SER A 2 9.57 21.68 -2.78
CA SER A 2 10.66 21.86 -3.77
C SER A 2 11.72 20.75 -3.79
N ASN A 3 12.00 20.11 -2.65
CA ASN A 3 13.11 19.17 -2.51
C ASN A 3 12.78 17.77 -3.10
N ALA A 4 11.57 17.26 -2.87
CA ALA A 4 11.15 15.93 -3.33
C ALA A 4 11.04 15.80 -4.85
N ARG A 5 10.64 16.88 -5.53
CA ARG A 5 10.56 16.93 -7.00
C ARG A 5 11.95 16.84 -7.64
N GLU A 6 12.91 17.57 -7.08
CA GLU A 6 14.30 17.54 -7.54
C GLU A 6 15.00 16.21 -7.20
N GLU A 7 14.71 15.61 -6.04
CA GLU A 7 15.20 14.27 -5.69
C GLU A 7 14.70 13.19 -6.67
N TYR A 8 13.42 13.23 -7.07
CA TYR A 8 12.89 12.33 -8.08
C TYR A 8 13.55 12.50 -9.44
N LYS A 9 13.75 13.75 -9.89
CA LYS A 9 14.45 14.02 -11.16
C LYS A 9 15.86 13.43 -11.15
N LYS A 10 16.64 13.69 -10.09
CA LYS A 10 18.00 13.15 -9.89
C LYS A 10 18.02 11.63 -9.88
N ALA A 11 17.03 10.99 -9.25
CA ALA A 11 16.89 9.54 -9.24
C ALA A 11 16.65 8.96 -10.65
N LEU A 12 15.82 9.60 -11.47
CA LEU A 12 15.50 9.12 -12.82
C LEU A 12 16.71 9.13 -13.74
N ILE A 13 17.50 10.21 -13.70
CA ILE A 13 18.70 10.41 -14.53
C ILE A 13 19.92 9.61 -14.05
N GLY A 14 19.87 9.02 -12.86
CA GLY A 14 20.96 8.20 -12.34
C GLY A 14 22.24 8.98 -12.03
N GLU A 15 22.11 10.28 -11.71
CA GLU A 15 23.25 11.08 -11.26
C GLU A 15 23.84 10.44 -9.99
N ALA A 16 25.17 10.38 -9.96
CA ALA A 16 25.92 9.87 -8.82
C ALA A 16 25.51 10.67 -7.58
N SER A 17 24.86 9.97 -6.66
CA SER A 17 24.54 10.52 -5.36
C SER A 17 25.80 10.72 -4.54
N PRO A 18 25.84 11.69 -3.62
CA PRO A 18 26.90 11.76 -2.60
C PRO A 18 27.01 10.48 -1.76
N TYR A 19 26.05 9.56 -1.85
CA TYR A 19 26.00 8.27 -1.14
C TYR A 19 26.49 7.05 -1.95
N GLY A 20 27.21 7.22 -3.08
CA GLY A 20 27.86 6.12 -3.81
C GLY A 20 27.12 5.65 -5.08
N ASN A 21 27.15 4.33 -5.35
CA ASN A 21 26.73 3.70 -6.63
C ASN A 21 25.37 4.21 -7.15
N ALA A 22 25.36 4.81 -8.34
CA ALA A 22 24.19 5.40 -9.01
C ALA A 22 22.98 4.47 -9.11
N ARG A 23 23.20 3.17 -9.30
CA ARG A 23 22.13 2.15 -9.34
C ARG A 23 21.41 2.03 -7.99
N ASN A 24 22.17 2.05 -6.90
CA ASN A 24 21.63 1.92 -5.55
C ASN A 24 20.87 3.18 -5.14
N TYR A 25 21.38 4.36 -5.51
CA TYR A 25 20.68 5.62 -5.28
C TYR A 25 19.35 5.71 -6.03
N LYS A 26 19.35 5.38 -7.33
CA LYS A 26 18.13 5.33 -8.14
C LYS A 26 17.10 4.38 -7.52
N ARG A 27 17.51 3.17 -7.11
CA ARG A 27 16.62 2.20 -6.46
C ARG A 27 16.03 2.74 -5.15
N LYS A 28 16.86 3.25 -4.23
CA LYS A 28 16.40 3.78 -2.93
C LYS A 28 15.42 4.95 -3.11
N SER A 29 15.73 5.86 -4.02
CA SER A 29 14.87 7.01 -4.31
C SER A 29 13.52 6.58 -4.89
N LEU A 30 13.52 5.62 -5.83
CA LEU A 30 12.27 5.06 -6.37
C LEU A 30 11.45 4.32 -5.30
N MET A 31 12.10 3.63 -4.36
CA MET A 31 11.43 3.00 -3.22
C MET A 31 10.80 4.04 -2.29
N LYS A 32 11.53 5.10 -1.92
CA LYS A 32 10.99 6.21 -1.11
C LYS A 32 9.76 6.82 -1.75
N ILE A 33 9.81 7.04 -3.07
CA ILE A 33 8.68 7.58 -3.82
C ILE A 33 7.52 6.59 -3.85
N GLY A 34 7.78 5.30 -4.05
CA GLY A 34 6.77 4.25 -3.93
C GLY A 34 6.08 4.26 -2.57
N ILE A 35 6.84 4.40 -1.47
CA ILE A 35 6.31 4.50 -0.11
C ILE A 35 5.45 5.76 0.05
N LEU A 36 5.91 6.92 -0.41
CA LEU A 36 5.15 8.17 -0.32
C LEU A 36 3.84 8.11 -1.10
N LEU A 37 3.86 7.54 -2.31
CA LEU A 37 2.66 7.33 -3.12
C LEU A 37 1.70 6.33 -2.45
N HIS A 38 2.24 5.28 -1.82
CA HIS A 38 1.45 4.34 -1.05
C HIS A 38 0.78 5.00 0.15
N ILE A 39 1.52 5.79 0.95
CA ILE A 39 0.95 6.55 2.08
C ILE A 39 -0.19 7.45 1.61
N PHE A 40 -0.01 8.15 0.48
CA PHE A 40 -1.05 8.99 -0.11
C PHE A 40 -2.31 8.19 -0.52
N ALA A 41 -2.11 7.01 -1.14
CA ALA A 41 -3.20 6.13 -1.53
C ALA A 41 -3.94 5.57 -0.30
N ASP A 42 -3.20 5.10 0.69
CA ASP A 42 -3.71 4.52 1.94
C ASP A 42 -4.49 5.56 2.76
N THR A 43 -3.93 6.76 2.93
CA THR A 43 -4.60 7.89 3.58
C THR A 43 -5.92 8.23 2.88
N THR A 44 -5.99 8.08 1.56
CA THR A 44 -7.24 8.32 0.84
C THR A 44 -8.27 7.22 1.12
N ALA A 45 -7.85 5.95 1.05
CA ALA A 45 -8.75 4.83 1.34
C ALA A 45 -9.30 4.93 2.77
N HIS A 46 -8.49 5.45 3.70
CA HIS A 46 -8.82 5.52 5.12
C HIS A 46 -9.16 6.93 5.62
N GLN A 47 -9.55 7.87 4.75
CA GLN A 47 -9.73 9.30 5.08
C GLN A 47 -10.73 9.61 6.23
N MET A 48 -11.57 8.65 6.62
CA MET A 48 -12.55 8.78 7.71
C MET A 48 -12.12 8.07 8.99
N PHE A 49 -10.88 7.58 9.05
CA PHE A 49 -10.35 6.82 10.16
C PHE A 49 -9.08 7.47 10.69
N SER A 50 -8.88 7.33 11.99
CA SER A 50 -7.64 7.65 12.68
C SER A 50 -6.84 6.38 12.89
N GLY A 51 -5.55 6.41 12.57
CA GLY A 51 -4.59 5.38 12.98
C GLY A 51 -4.37 5.28 14.49
N PHE A 52 -4.99 6.17 15.28
CA PHE A 52 -4.96 6.16 16.74
C PHE A 52 -6.31 5.76 17.33
N LYS A 53 -6.35 5.47 18.63
CA LYS A 53 -7.60 5.24 19.37
C LYS A 53 -8.41 6.53 19.38
N SER A 54 -9.56 6.54 18.71
CA SER A 54 -10.42 7.72 18.60
C SER A 54 -11.87 7.32 18.31
N ASP A 55 -12.82 8.13 18.77
CA ASP A 55 -14.25 7.92 18.53
C ASP A 55 -14.64 8.03 17.06
N VAL A 56 -13.84 8.73 16.25
CA VAL A 56 -14.03 8.78 14.79
C VAL A 56 -13.97 7.39 14.14
N ASN A 57 -13.29 6.43 14.78
CA ASN A 57 -13.20 5.04 14.30
C ASN A 57 -14.41 4.19 14.68
N ASN A 58 -15.28 4.68 15.56
CA ASN A 58 -16.48 3.97 16.01
C ASN A 58 -17.61 4.15 14.99
N VAL A 59 -17.43 3.52 13.83
CA VAL A 59 -18.37 3.55 12.71
C VAL A 59 -19.27 2.33 12.70
N LYS A 60 -20.40 2.43 12.00
CA LYS A 60 -21.34 1.33 11.79
C LYS A 60 -21.58 1.11 10.30
N LEU A 61 -21.38 -0.11 9.83
CA LEU A 61 -21.63 -0.46 8.43
C LEU A 61 -23.14 -0.46 8.13
N ILE A 62 -23.57 0.37 7.19
CA ILE A 62 -24.97 0.49 6.76
C ILE A 62 -25.26 -0.35 5.52
N LYS A 63 -24.40 -0.25 4.50
CA LYS A 63 -24.63 -0.90 3.21
C LYS A 63 -23.31 -1.24 2.51
N VAL A 64 -23.28 -2.33 1.76
CA VAL A 64 -22.18 -2.71 0.87
C VAL A 64 -22.74 -3.17 -0.46
N ILE A 65 -22.24 -2.60 -1.55
CA ILE A 65 -22.59 -2.94 -2.92
C ILE A 65 -21.33 -3.39 -3.63
N ASN A 66 -21.40 -4.54 -4.30
CA ASN A 66 -20.35 -5.00 -5.19
C ASN A 66 -20.49 -4.30 -6.54
N ASN A 67 -19.52 -3.46 -6.90
CA ASN A 67 -19.57 -2.64 -8.12
C ASN A 67 -19.45 -3.47 -9.40
N HIS A 68 -18.93 -4.70 -9.32
CA HIS A 68 -18.83 -5.60 -10.46
C HIS A 68 -20.18 -6.25 -10.76
N THR A 69 -20.90 -6.71 -9.74
CA THR A 69 -22.17 -7.44 -9.90
C THR A 69 -23.42 -6.58 -9.70
N GLY A 70 -23.28 -5.39 -9.11
CA GLY A 70 -24.39 -4.55 -8.65
C GLY A 70 -25.14 -5.09 -7.42
N MET A 71 -24.68 -6.20 -6.84
CA MET A 71 -25.40 -6.87 -5.75
C MET A 71 -25.15 -6.23 -4.39
N ASP A 72 -26.16 -6.24 -3.53
CA ASP A 72 -26.04 -5.91 -2.11
C ASP A 72 -25.39 -7.07 -1.35
N GLU A 73 -24.17 -6.86 -0.87
CA GLU A 73 -23.39 -7.83 -0.10
C GLU A 73 -23.34 -7.46 1.41
N THR A 74 -24.22 -6.58 1.89
CA THR A 74 -24.18 -6.08 3.27
C THR A 74 -24.19 -7.20 4.30
N SER A 75 -24.97 -8.26 4.08
CA SER A 75 -25.08 -9.41 4.99
C SER A 75 -23.76 -10.20 5.10
N LYS A 76 -23.04 -10.39 3.99
CA LYS A 76 -21.73 -11.06 3.93
C LYS A 76 -20.71 -10.38 4.84
N TYR A 77 -20.68 -9.05 4.82
CA TYR A 77 -19.69 -8.29 5.58
C TYR A 77 -20.13 -7.97 7.02
N ARG A 78 -21.43 -7.74 7.26
CA ARG A 78 -21.93 -7.57 8.63
C ARG A 78 -21.74 -8.82 9.49
N GLY A 79 -22.03 -10.00 8.95
CA GLY A 79 -22.10 -11.24 9.74
C GLY A 79 -20.81 -11.61 10.47
N ASN A 80 -19.64 -11.35 9.87
CA ASN A 80 -18.34 -11.77 10.41
C ASN A 80 -17.69 -10.68 11.29
N ILE A 81 -17.87 -9.41 10.92
CA ILE A 81 -17.23 -8.27 11.59
C ILE A 81 -17.99 -7.91 12.86
N VAL A 82 -19.32 -7.79 12.77
CA VAL A 82 -20.18 -7.37 13.88
C VAL A 82 -20.12 -8.39 15.02
N LYS A 83 -20.22 -9.70 14.73
CA LYS A 83 -20.15 -10.75 15.76
C LYS A 83 -18.81 -10.77 16.50
N SER A 84 -17.71 -10.58 15.79
CA SER A 84 -16.37 -10.63 16.39
C SER A 84 -16.09 -9.39 17.25
N LEU A 85 -16.52 -8.21 16.78
CA LEU A 85 -16.28 -6.94 17.45
C LEU A 85 -17.26 -6.62 18.58
N GLU A 86 -18.54 -7.00 18.46
CA GLU A 86 -19.49 -6.91 19.58
C GLU A 86 -19.06 -7.83 20.73
N LYS A 87 -18.56 -9.03 20.41
CA LYS A 87 -18.00 -9.94 21.39
C LYS A 87 -16.76 -9.35 22.07
N LEU A 88 -15.85 -8.72 21.31
CA LEU A 88 -14.69 -7.99 21.87
C LEU A 88 -15.10 -6.80 22.76
N LYS A 89 -16.06 -5.97 22.33
CA LYS A 89 -16.59 -4.85 23.14
C LYS A 89 -17.22 -5.33 24.45
N SER A 90 -17.85 -6.51 24.45
CA SER A 90 -18.44 -7.10 25.67
C SER A 90 -17.40 -7.54 26.70
N TYR A 91 -16.18 -7.88 26.28
CA TYR A 91 -15.09 -8.27 27.17
C TYR A 91 -14.22 -7.10 27.63
N PHE A 92 -14.23 -5.98 26.89
CA PHE A 92 -13.35 -4.86 27.15
C PHE A 92 -14.10 -3.53 27.08
N VAL A 93 -14.64 -3.11 28.22
CA VAL A 93 -15.25 -1.79 28.40
C VAL A 93 -14.15 -0.73 28.25
N GLY A 94 -14.29 0.17 27.26
CA GLY A 94 -13.35 1.28 27.02
C GLY A 94 -12.30 1.05 25.92
N ILE A 95 -12.34 -0.06 25.17
CA ILE A 95 -11.51 -0.18 23.95
C ILE A 95 -12.16 0.59 22.81
N HIS A 96 -11.52 1.69 22.42
CA HIS A 96 -11.83 2.40 21.19
C HIS A 96 -11.18 1.68 19.99
N PRO A 97 -11.91 1.48 18.89
CA PRO A 97 -11.36 0.92 17.67
C PRO A 97 -10.23 1.80 17.11
N VAL A 98 -9.27 1.16 16.47
CA VAL A 98 -8.17 1.83 15.75
C VAL A 98 -8.39 1.63 14.25
N GLY A 99 -8.24 2.70 13.47
CA GLY A 99 -8.43 2.67 12.04
C GLY A 99 -9.83 2.21 11.64
N HIS A 100 -9.88 1.46 10.55
CA HIS A 100 -11.11 0.91 9.98
C HIS A 100 -11.54 -0.43 10.59
N MET A 101 -11.06 -0.77 11.80
CA MET A 101 -11.33 -2.06 12.46
C MET A 101 -12.82 -2.42 12.48
N MET A 102 -13.71 -1.45 12.71
CA MET A 102 -15.17 -1.63 12.77
C MET A 102 -15.83 -2.07 11.46
N ILE A 103 -15.14 -1.90 10.33
CA ILE A 103 -15.60 -2.32 9.01
C ILE A 103 -14.57 -3.18 8.27
N ALA A 104 -13.56 -3.70 9.00
CA ALA A 104 -12.48 -4.53 8.50
C ALA A 104 -11.93 -4.04 7.14
N HIS A 105 -11.64 -4.94 6.21
CA HIS A 105 -11.00 -4.64 4.92
C HIS A 105 -11.90 -3.95 3.88
N ILE A 106 -13.12 -3.53 4.24
CA ILE A 106 -14.06 -2.94 3.27
C ILE A 106 -13.48 -1.70 2.57
N PRO A 107 -12.78 -0.77 3.25
CA PRO A 107 -12.12 0.36 2.59
C PRO A 107 -11.01 -0.05 1.60
N ASP A 108 -10.40 -1.22 1.81
CA ASP A 108 -9.30 -1.73 0.98
C ASP A 108 -9.80 -2.47 -0.27
N TYR A 109 -11.06 -2.91 -0.26
CA TYR A 109 -11.67 -3.63 -1.37
C TYR A 109 -12.14 -2.66 -2.46
N THR A 110 -11.30 -2.53 -3.49
CA THR A 110 -11.49 -1.62 -4.63
C THR A 110 -12.78 -1.83 -5.41
N HIS A 111 -13.36 -3.03 -5.35
CA HIS A 111 -14.58 -3.41 -6.08
C HIS A 111 -15.87 -3.10 -5.31
N LEU A 112 -15.79 -2.47 -4.14
CA LEU A 112 -16.96 -2.21 -3.29
C LEU A 112 -17.32 -0.72 -3.24
N THR A 113 -18.62 -0.47 -3.16
CA THR A 113 -19.18 0.77 -2.62
C THR A 113 -19.74 0.48 -1.24
N PHE A 114 -19.42 1.31 -0.26
CA PHE A 114 -19.96 1.14 1.09
C PHE A 114 -20.59 2.42 1.63
N THR A 115 -21.56 2.23 2.52
CA THR A 115 -22.15 3.27 3.34
C THR A 115 -21.90 2.93 4.79
N MET A 116 -21.40 3.90 5.54
CA MET A 116 -21.24 3.80 6.98
C MET A 116 -21.85 4.98 7.69
N GLU A 117 -22.28 4.76 8.92
CA GLU A 117 -22.69 5.79 9.87
C GLU A 117 -21.49 6.11 10.75
N TYR A 118 -21.24 7.40 10.97
CA TYR A 118 -20.17 7.92 11.80
C TYR A 118 -20.68 9.08 12.66
N THR A 119 -19.94 9.42 13.72
CA THR A 119 -20.22 10.60 14.55
C THR A 119 -19.18 11.67 14.22
N ASP A 120 -19.65 12.87 13.86
CA ASP A 120 -18.77 14.00 13.54
C ASP A 120 -18.20 14.66 14.81
N ALA A 121 -17.30 15.64 14.63
CA ALA A 121 -16.67 16.36 15.74
C ALA A 121 -17.65 17.24 16.56
N LYS A 122 -18.94 17.29 16.20
CA LYS A 122 -20.02 18.01 16.89
C LYS A 122 -21.04 17.04 17.49
N ASP A 123 -20.65 15.77 17.65
CA ASP A 123 -21.50 14.68 18.16
C ASP A 123 -22.75 14.41 17.32
N ARG A 124 -22.73 14.76 16.03
CA ARG A 124 -23.84 14.48 15.11
C ARG A 124 -23.60 13.18 14.38
N VAL A 125 -24.65 12.36 14.31
CA VAL A 125 -24.66 11.14 13.52
C VAL A 125 -24.92 11.50 12.05
N ASP A 126 -24.03 11.07 11.17
CA ASP A 126 -24.12 11.29 9.72
C ASP A 126 -23.68 10.04 8.95
N GLN A 127 -23.93 10.02 7.64
CA GLN A 127 -23.57 8.93 6.75
C GLN A 127 -22.46 9.33 5.79
N TYR A 128 -21.52 8.40 5.61
CA TYR A 128 -20.47 8.50 4.62
C TYR A 128 -20.66 7.40 3.56
N VAL A 129 -20.71 7.79 2.29
CA VAL A 129 -20.77 6.88 1.15
C VAL A 129 -19.47 6.97 0.38
N CYS A 130 -18.86 5.82 0.11
CA CYS A 130 -17.62 5.73 -0.67
C CYS A 130 -17.75 4.66 -1.73
N ASN A 131 -17.62 5.06 -2.99
CA ASN A 131 -17.35 4.14 -4.08
C ASN A 131 -15.84 3.96 -4.20
N ASN A 132 -15.30 2.83 -3.72
CA ASN A 132 -13.86 2.59 -3.78
C ASN A 132 -13.36 2.52 -5.23
N THR A 133 -14.15 1.97 -6.16
CA THR A 133 -13.72 1.87 -7.56
C THR A 133 -13.45 3.26 -8.13
N ASP A 134 -14.38 4.20 -7.97
CA ASP A 134 -14.21 5.58 -8.45
C ASP A 134 -13.07 6.29 -7.69
N LYS A 135 -13.02 6.12 -6.37
CA LYS A 135 -11.99 6.76 -5.53
C LYS A 135 -10.58 6.34 -5.95
N PHE A 136 -10.36 5.04 -6.17
CA PHE A 136 -9.07 4.51 -6.59
C PHE A 136 -8.71 4.95 -8.02
N ILE A 137 -9.67 5.01 -8.93
CA ILE A 137 -9.49 5.58 -10.29
C ILE A 137 -9.06 7.04 -10.19
N ASP A 138 -9.79 7.87 -9.45
CA ASP A 138 -9.48 9.29 -9.28
C ASP A 138 -8.09 9.52 -8.69
N ARG A 139 -7.71 8.76 -7.66
CA ARG A 139 -6.38 8.84 -7.07
C ARG A 139 -5.28 8.35 -8.00
N SER A 140 -5.56 7.35 -8.83
CA SER A 140 -4.61 6.92 -9.87
C SER A 140 -4.33 8.05 -10.87
N LYS A 141 -5.35 8.85 -11.28
CA LYS A 141 -5.15 10.04 -12.13
C LYS A 141 -4.25 11.06 -11.45
N GLN A 142 -4.49 11.32 -10.17
CA GLN A 142 -3.71 12.30 -9.39
C GLN A 142 -2.25 11.86 -9.23
N ILE A 143 -2.01 10.59 -8.92
CA ILE A 143 -0.66 10.02 -8.83
C ILE A 143 0.05 10.14 -10.17
N LEU A 144 -0.61 9.76 -11.28
CA LEU A 144 -0.02 9.85 -12.61
C LEU A 144 0.33 11.31 -12.98
N ASN A 145 -0.59 12.24 -12.78
CA ASN A 145 -0.35 13.65 -13.08
C ASN A 145 0.74 14.25 -12.20
N TYR A 146 0.83 13.85 -10.93
CA TYR A 146 1.94 14.22 -10.07
C TYR A 146 3.27 13.73 -10.65
N LEU A 147 3.36 12.45 -11.03
CA LEU A 147 4.57 11.86 -11.62
C LEU A 147 4.96 12.52 -12.96
N LEU A 148 3.98 12.82 -13.83
CA LEU A 148 4.19 13.58 -15.06
C LEU A 148 4.74 14.97 -14.76
N SER A 149 4.15 15.67 -13.78
CA SER A 149 4.63 16.99 -13.37
C SER A 149 6.05 16.94 -12.83
N CYS A 150 6.44 15.90 -12.08
CA CYS A 150 7.80 15.78 -11.58
C CYS A 150 8.83 15.61 -12.72
N ARG A 151 8.38 15.19 -13.90
CA ARG A 151 9.17 15.09 -15.14
C ARG A 151 9.00 16.29 -16.07
N GLU A 152 8.31 17.34 -15.63
CA GLU A 152 8.00 18.53 -16.43
C GLU A 152 7.22 18.20 -17.72
N LEU A 153 6.43 17.13 -17.67
CA LEU A 153 5.52 16.75 -18.74
C LEU A 153 4.13 17.33 -18.48
N ASP A 154 3.39 17.56 -19.56
CA ASP A 154 1.98 17.93 -19.48
C ASP A 154 1.17 16.85 -18.74
N MET A 155 0.11 17.29 -18.08
CA MET A 155 -0.86 16.38 -17.47
C MET A 155 -1.49 15.49 -18.55
N ILE A 156 -1.92 14.29 -18.15
CA ILE A 156 -2.61 13.39 -19.07
C ILE A 156 -3.89 14.07 -19.60
N SER A 157 -4.10 14.02 -20.91
CA SER A 157 -5.33 14.50 -21.54
C SER A 157 -6.52 13.65 -21.09
N ASP A 158 -7.73 14.19 -21.16
CA ASP A 158 -8.93 13.41 -20.77
C ASP A 158 -9.15 12.20 -21.67
N SER A 159 -8.86 12.30 -22.97
CA SER A 159 -8.93 11.16 -23.89
C SER A 159 -7.89 10.07 -23.55
N GLY A 160 -6.67 10.48 -23.18
CA GLY A 160 -5.63 9.56 -22.71
C GLY A 160 -6.03 8.90 -21.40
N TRP A 161 -6.55 9.68 -20.45
CA TRP A 161 -7.01 9.16 -19.17
C TRP A 161 -8.14 8.16 -19.32
N ASN A 162 -9.17 8.47 -20.11
CA ASN A 162 -10.31 7.58 -20.34
C ASN A 162 -9.87 6.20 -20.88
N SER A 163 -8.83 6.18 -21.72
CA SER A 163 -8.26 4.93 -22.24
C SER A 163 -7.53 4.12 -21.15
N CYS A 164 -6.80 4.79 -20.25
CA CYS A 164 -6.12 4.15 -19.13
C CYS A 164 -7.10 3.70 -18.03
N SER A 165 -8.05 4.56 -17.67
CA SER A 165 -8.99 4.34 -16.57
C SER A 165 -9.92 3.17 -16.87
N ALA A 166 -10.33 2.95 -18.12
CA ALA A 166 -11.13 1.79 -18.49
C ALA A 166 -10.42 0.45 -18.16
N LYS A 167 -9.10 0.39 -18.36
CA LYS A 167 -8.30 -0.80 -18.04
C LYS A 167 -8.06 -0.95 -16.54
N LEU A 168 -7.81 0.16 -15.84
CA LEU A 168 -7.69 0.18 -14.38
C LEU A 168 -8.99 -0.23 -13.71
N GLN A 169 -10.13 0.19 -14.27
CA GLN A 169 -11.46 -0.17 -13.77
C GLN A 169 -11.67 -1.69 -13.79
N ASP A 170 -11.27 -2.39 -14.85
CA ASP A 170 -11.33 -3.86 -14.90
C ASP A 170 -10.44 -4.54 -13.83
N CYS A 171 -9.32 -3.91 -13.47
CA CYS A 171 -8.48 -4.36 -12.36
C CYS A 171 -9.20 -4.15 -11.02
N PHE A 172 -9.70 -2.93 -10.77
CA PHE A 172 -10.32 -2.56 -9.50
C PHE A 172 -11.66 -3.23 -9.25
N LEU A 173 -12.40 -3.62 -10.29
CA LEU A 173 -13.63 -4.41 -10.18
C LEU A 173 -13.36 -5.89 -9.89
N THR A 174 -12.10 -6.34 -9.88
CA THR A 174 -11.77 -7.72 -9.55
C THR A 174 -12.04 -7.99 -8.07
N ASP A 175 -12.98 -8.89 -7.80
CA ASP A 175 -13.33 -9.34 -6.46
C ASP A 175 -12.27 -10.31 -5.92
N ILE A 176 -11.21 -9.74 -5.33
CA ILE A 176 -10.13 -10.51 -4.70
C ILE A 176 -10.57 -11.23 -3.42
N SER A 177 -11.74 -10.90 -2.84
CA SER A 177 -12.24 -11.55 -1.62
C SER A 177 -12.61 -13.03 -1.85
N LYS A 178 -12.76 -13.43 -3.11
CA LYS A 178 -13.05 -14.82 -3.52
C LYS A 178 -11.79 -15.67 -3.74
N CYS A 179 -10.60 -15.07 -3.72
CA CYS A 179 -9.36 -15.81 -3.91
C CYS A 179 -9.06 -16.63 -2.66
N SER A 180 -8.73 -17.90 -2.85
CA SER A 180 -8.40 -18.83 -1.77
C SER A 180 -7.04 -18.53 -1.11
N ASP A 181 -6.11 -17.97 -1.88
CA ASP A 181 -4.80 -17.55 -1.41
C ASP A 181 -4.20 -16.42 -2.26
N THR A 182 -3.04 -15.91 -1.83
CA THR A 182 -2.29 -14.86 -2.52
C THR A 182 -1.84 -15.29 -3.93
N LYS A 183 -1.55 -16.57 -4.16
CA LYS A 183 -1.07 -17.04 -5.48
C LYS A 183 -2.20 -16.99 -6.50
N GLU A 184 -3.40 -17.39 -6.11
CA GLU A 184 -4.60 -17.28 -6.94
C GLU A 184 -4.92 -15.82 -7.26
N MET A 185 -4.88 -14.95 -6.25
CA MET A 185 -5.07 -13.50 -6.44
C MET A 185 -4.06 -12.95 -7.46
N VAL A 186 -2.76 -13.24 -7.29
CA VAL A 186 -1.71 -12.81 -8.22
C VAL A 186 -1.94 -13.35 -9.63
N ARG A 187 -2.32 -14.63 -9.76
CA ARG A 187 -2.63 -15.27 -11.06
C ARG A 187 -3.76 -14.56 -11.80
N ILE A 188 -4.79 -14.10 -11.09
CA ILE A 188 -5.94 -13.39 -11.67
C ILE A 188 -5.57 -11.94 -12.02
N LEU A 189 -4.80 -11.28 -11.17
CA LEU A 189 -4.46 -9.87 -11.31
C LEU A 189 -3.36 -9.60 -12.35
N ILE A 190 -2.34 -10.47 -12.48
CA ILE A 190 -1.20 -10.25 -13.41
C ILE A 190 -1.64 -9.94 -14.84
N PRO A 191 -2.53 -10.73 -15.48
CA PRO A 191 -2.96 -10.47 -16.85
C PRO A 191 -3.68 -9.12 -16.99
N LYS A 192 -4.50 -8.76 -16.00
CA LYS A 192 -5.26 -7.50 -15.98
C LYS A 192 -4.32 -6.31 -15.85
N TRP A 193 -3.40 -6.32 -14.89
CA TRP A 193 -2.40 -5.27 -14.72
C TRP A 193 -1.44 -5.17 -15.92
N SER A 194 -1.03 -6.30 -16.49
CA SER A 194 -0.18 -6.31 -17.69
C SER A 194 -0.86 -5.68 -18.90
N SER A 195 -2.19 -5.60 -18.94
CA SER A 195 -2.91 -4.90 -20.01
C SER A 195 -2.86 -3.37 -19.88
N THR A 196 -2.58 -2.86 -18.67
CA THR A 196 -2.53 -1.43 -18.32
C THR A 196 -1.18 -0.77 -18.65
N GLY A 197 -0.12 -1.54 -18.92
CA GLY A 197 1.23 -1.03 -19.16
C GLY A 197 2.24 -2.15 -19.45
N GLU A 198 3.49 -1.97 -19.03
CA GLU A 198 4.49 -3.05 -19.11
C GLU A 198 4.12 -4.24 -18.20
N ARG A 199 4.62 -5.44 -18.55
CA ARG A 199 4.42 -6.64 -17.72
C ARG A 199 4.99 -6.41 -16.33
N TYR A 200 4.12 -6.19 -15.36
CA TYR A 200 4.49 -6.18 -13.95
C TYR A 200 4.56 -7.62 -13.45
N TYR A 201 5.77 -8.17 -13.33
CA TYR A 201 6.01 -9.46 -12.70
C TYR A 201 6.22 -9.23 -11.20
N TYR A 202 5.15 -9.38 -10.41
CA TYR A 202 5.27 -9.36 -8.95
C TYR A 202 5.68 -10.74 -8.45
N SER A 203 6.93 -10.86 -8.00
CA SER A 203 7.41 -11.99 -7.23
C SER A 203 8.01 -11.48 -5.93
N SER A 204 7.30 -11.68 -4.81
CA SER A 204 7.82 -11.31 -3.49
C SER A 204 9.17 -11.98 -3.23
N GLU A 205 9.37 -13.20 -3.71
CA GLU A 205 10.61 -13.96 -3.56
C GLU A 205 11.76 -13.41 -4.41
N GLU A 206 11.51 -13.00 -5.67
CA GLU A 206 12.56 -12.37 -6.50
C GLU A 206 12.92 -10.97 -5.98
N ILE A 207 11.92 -10.22 -5.52
CA ILE A 207 12.13 -8.92 -4.88
C ILE A 207 13.03 -9.10 -3.65
N LYS A 208 12.70 -10.04 -2.75
CA LYS A 208 13.52 -10.40 -1.58
C LYS A 208 14.93 -10.84 -1.98
N LYS A 209 15.08 -11.77 -2.93
CA LYS A 209 16.40 -12.23 -3.42
C LYS A 209 17.25 -11.08 -3.96
N GLY A 210 16.64 -10.18 -4.74
CA GLY A 210 17.31 -9.00 -5.28
C GLY A 210 17.70 -7.97 -4.23
N PHE A 211 17.18 -8.04 -3.00
CA PHE A 211 17.62 -7.23 -1.87
C PHE A 211 18.73 -7.95 -1.08
N VAL A 212 18.57 -9.23 -0.75
CA VAL A 212 19.59 -10.04 -0.03
C VAL A 212 20.93 -10.05 -0.76
N LEU A 213 20.93 -10.24 -2.08
CA LEU A 213 22.14 -10.27 -2.90
C LEU A 213 22.83 -8.91 -3.05
N GLN A 214 22.19 -7.80 -2.63
CA GLN A 214 22.77 -6.45 -2.69
C GLN A 214 23.29 -5.94 -1.35
N SER A 215 22.83 -6.53 -0.24
CA SER A 215 23.33 -6.25 1.11
C SER A 215 24.71 -6.85 1.35
N ILE A 216 25.09 -7.86 0.55
CA ILE A 216 26.38 -8.53 0.64
C ILE A 216 27.21 -8.13 -0.57
N VAL A 217 28.23 -7.30 -0.36
CA VAL A 217 29.19 -6.95 -1.41
C VAL A 217 30.08 -8.18 -1.63
N PHE A 218 29.75 -9.02 -2.61
CA PHE A 218 30.66 -10.07 -3.08
C PHE A 218 31.38 -9.59 -4.33
N GLU A 219 32.71 -9.58 -4.27
CA GLU A 219 33.56 -9.27 -5.43
C GLU A 219 33.79 -10.48 -6.36
N ASN A 220 33.29 -11.70 -6.07
CA ASN A 220 33.58 -12.88 -6.89
C ASN A 220 32.38 -13.84 -7.08
N THR A 221 32.60 -14.80 -7.99
CA THR A 221 31.68 -15.69 -8.75
C THR A 221 30.64 -16.51 -7.95
N GLU A 222 29.61 -17.03 -8.64
CA GLU A 222 28.45 -17.77 -8.07
C GLU A 222 28.80 -18.90 -7.09
N ASP A 223 29.95 -19.55 -7.24
CA ASP A 223 30.40 -20.62 -6.33
C ASP A 223 30.84 -20.10 -4.95
N ASP A 224 31.29 -18.84 -4.84
CA ASP A 224 31.68 -18.20 -3.58
C ASP A 224 30.46 -17.83 -2.71
N ILE A 225 29.29 -17.63 -3.34
CA ILE A 225 28.03 -17.28 -2.64
C ILE A 225 27.53 -18.46 -1.81
N SER A 226 27.67 -19.69 -2.32
CA SER A 226 27.21 -20.90 -1.62
C SER A 226 28.13 -21.27 -0.46
N ALA A 227 29.44 -21.06 -0.60
CA ALA A 227 30.42 -21.33 0.45
C ALA A 227 30.37 -20.29 1.58
N ALA A 228 30.16 -19.01 1.27
CA ALA A 228 30.08 -17.95 2.26
C ALA A 228 28.84 -18.03 3.18
N LEU A 229 27.75 -18.66 2.71
CA LEU A 229 26.55 -18.91 3.53
C LEU A 229 26.79 -19.95 4.63
N GLU A 230 27.77 -20.84 4.47
CA GLU A 230 28.13 -21.86 5.47
C GLU A 230 29.07 -21.33 6.58
N GLU A 231 29.86 -20.28 6.32
CA GLU A 231 30.85 -19.75 7.28
C GLU A 231 30.33 -18.67 8.23
N VAL A 232 29.08 -18.21 8.08
CA VAL A 232 28.51 -17.22 9.00
C VAL A 232 28.33 -17.86 10.39
N PRO A 233 28.75 -17.23 11.51
CA PRO A 233 28.52 -17.74 12.87
C PRO A 233 27.02 -17.97 13.12
N GLU A 234 26.60 -19.01 13.83
CA GLU A 234 25.17 -19.36 13.99
C GLU A 234 24.30 -18.22 14.59
N GLU A 235 24.93 -17.30 15.31
CA GLU A 235 24.36 -16.09 15.90
C GLU A 235 24.16 -14.94 14.88
N LEU A 236 24.92 -14.97 13.77
CA LEU A 236 24.87 -14.04 12.63
C LEU A 236 24.28 -14.70 11.37
N ARG A 237 24.16 -16.04 11.35
CA ARG A 237 23.34 -16.75 10.36
C ARG A 237 21.95 -16.17 10.54
N PRO A 238 21.28 -15.76 9.45
CA PRO A 238 19.92 -15.27 9.55
C PRO A 238 19.15 -16.34 10.29
N LEU A 239 18.72 -16.02 11.52
CA LEU A 239 17.96 -16.92 12.37
C LEU A 239 16.93 -17.55 11.47
N SER A 240 17.09 -18.84 11.22
CA SER A 240 16.16 -19.65 10.47
C SER A 240 14.91 -19.79 11.33
N SER A 241 14.15 -18.71 11.44
CA SER A 241 12.84 -18.63 12.00
C SER A 241 12.09 -17.65 11.12
N THR A 242 11.31 -18.18 10.19
CA THR A 242 9.86 -17.93 10.07
C THR A 242 9.27 -16.50 10.16
N HIS A 243 9.99 -15.42 10.48
CA HIS A 243 9.44 -14.08 10.64
C HIS A 243 10.44 -12.95 10.27
N ALA A 244 10.14 -12.28 9.15
CA ALA A 244 10.50 -10.91 8.75
C ALA A 244 12.00 -10.54 8.59
N SER A 245 12.40 -10.31 7.33
CA SER A 245 13.74 -10.06 6.78
C SER A 245 14.29 -8.64 6.98
N ASP A 246 15.59 -8.46 6.73
CA ASP A 246 16.32 -7.18 6.56
C ASP A 246 15.63 -6.19 5.60
N ASP A 247 14.76 -6.67 4.71
CA ASP A 247 13.91 -5.83 3.86
C ASP A 247 12.91 -5.03 4.68
N PHE A 248 12.30 -5.65 5.71
CA PHE A 248 11.43 -4.96 6.64
C PHE A 248 12.20 -3.84 7.36
N TYR A 249 13.48 -4.05 7.70
CA TYR A 249 14.30 -3.01 8.28
C TYR A 249 14.62 -1.89 7.28
N LEU A 250 14.97 -2.19 6.02
CA LEU A 250 15.22 -1.14 5.01
C LEU A 250 13.94 -0.38 4.61
N PHE A 251 12.81 -1.07 4.48
CA PHE A 251 11.50 -0.44 4.25
C PHE A 251 11.09 0.41 5.45
N ASN A 252 11.31 -0.08 6.69
CA ASN A 252 11.07 0.72 7.89
C ASN A 252 12.05 1.88 8.02
N VAL A 253 13.31 1.75 7.64
CA VAL A 253 14.28 2.86 7.65
C VAL A 253 13.88 3.91 6.62
N CYS A 254 13.54 3.52 5.38
CA CYS A 254 13.02 4.45 4.38
C CYS A 254 11.69 5.09 4.82
N ALA A 255 10.81 4.33 5.48
CA ALA A 255 9.57 4.86 6.04
C ALA A 255 9.83 5.78 7.24
N GLU A 256 10.82 5.47 8.08
CA GLU A 256 11.21 6.29 9.24
C GLU A 256 11.84 7.60 8.80
N GLU A 257 12.69 7.59 7.77
CA GLU A 257 13.22 8.80 7.15
C GLU A 257 12.07 9.70 6.63
N VAL A 258 11.10 9.11 5.93
CA VAL A 258 9.90 9.83 5.47
C VAL A 258 9.09 10.39 6.65
N LEU A 259 8.90 9.61 7.71
CA LEU A 259 8.18 10.03 8.90
C LEU A 259 8.92 11.14 9.65
N ILE A 260 10.25 11.09 9.73
CA ILE A 260 11.10 12.12 10.33
C ILE A 260 11.00 13.43 9.52
N ASP A 261 11.04 13.35 8.19
CA ASP A 261 10.89 14.52 7.33
C ASP A 261 9.52 15.19 7.49
N LEU A 262 8.48 14.40 7.74
CA LEU A 262 7.10 14.90 7.89
C LEU A 262 6.78 15.39 9.31
N TYR A 263 7.28 14.70 10.35
CA TYR A 263 6.84 14.89 11.73
C TYR A 263 7.98 15.22 12.71
N GLY A 264 9.22 15.33 12.24
CA GLY A 264 10.41 15.64 13.04
C GLY A 264 11.11 14.41 13.63
N ALA A 265 12.21 14.63 14.37
CA ALA A 265 13.18 13.59 14.77
C ALA A 265 12.64 12.44 15.64
N LYS A 266 11.39 12.51 16.12
CA LYS A 266 10.73 11.44 16.86
C LYS A 266 9.28 11.29 16.37
N PRO A 267 9.07 10.73 15.18
CA PRO A 267 7.75 10.75 14.56
C PRO A 267 6.76 9.75 15.19
N ARG A 268 7.24 8.85 16.06
CA ARG A 268 6.45 7.80 16.71
C ARG A 268 6.34 7.95 18.24
N SER A 269 6.82 9.06 18.80
CA SER A 269 6.78 9.33 20.26
C SER A 269 5.58 10.15 20.69
#